data_AF-A0A917IDU4-F1
#
_entry.id   AF-A0A917IDU4-F1
#
_cell.length_a   1.000
_cell.length_b   1.000
_cell.length_c   1.000
_cell.angle_alpha   90.00
_cell.angle_beta   90.00
_cell.angle_gamma   90.00
#
_symmetry.space_group_name_H-M   'P 1'
#
loop_
_entity.id
_entity.type
_entity.pdbx_description
1 polymer ?
#
loop_
_entity_poly.entity_id
_entity_poly.type
_entity_poly.pdbx_seq_one_letter_code
_entity_poly.pdbx_strand_id
1 'polypeptide(L)'
;MAESAVERWARSARPLATPTEVERRVLRESPRARPERRRPTFLDPDLWRGLLVAAVAFSPVFGVAAFLSSPDVTGWWNGLPGDSAVVAAGVCFAVALYPLGEGVVGWLRRGRPRQAAAFLSPGLTLVCAVFALPLMRSVRGTAGWDAWSVPVWAALVLSAVMIVALAALSTSNPAGPPPRRPRKAPRLPVHIPALEEREVRDLLALRGRVLAILAERGHLHPRVVELASDVPLGELHTLDETAAELREQLRGSSE
;
A
#
# COMPACT_ATOMS: atom_id res chain seq x y z
N MET A 1 22.64 35.75 26.69
CA MET A 1 22.86 34.29 26.70
C MET A 1 21.55 33.63 27.10
N ALA A 2 20.88 32.91 26.18
CA ALA A 2 19.58 32.32 26.41
C ALA A 2 19.75 30.97 27.13
N GLU A 3 19.48 30.97 28.43
CA GLU A 3 19.40 29.76 29.25
C GLU A 3 18.43 28.76 28.60
N SER A 4 18.95 27.59 28.26
CA SER A 4 18.20 26.59 27.51
C SER A 4 16.98 26.15 28.32
N ALA A 5 15.82 25.96 27.66
CA ALA A 5 14.61 25.51 28.34
C ALA A 5 14.82 24.20 29.13
N VAL A 6 15.83 23.41 28.71
CA VAL A 6 16.27 22.17 29.35
C VAL A 6 16.91 22.42 30.72
N GLU A 7 17.76 23.44 30.88
CA GLU A 7 18.43 23.75 32.15
C GLU A 7 17.48 24.36 33.19
N ARG A 8 16.50 25.15 32.75
CA ARG A 8 15.40 25.60 33.64
C ARG A 8 14.51 24.44 34.07
N TRP A 9 14.29 23.47 33.17
CA TRP A 9 13.49 22.30 33.49
C TRP A 9 14.19 21.38 34.50
N ALA A 10 15.48 21.08 34.30
CA ALA A 10 16.27 20.23 35.20
C ALA A 10 16.30 20.77 36.64
N ARG A 11 16.27 22.11 36.81
CA ARG A 11 16.14 22.76 38.12
C ARG A 11 14.73 22.72 38.72
N SER A 12 13.70 22.55 37.90
CA SER A 12 12.29 22.55 38.31
C SER A 12 11.67 21.15 38.47
N ALA A 13 12.37 20.11 38.02
CA ALA A 13 11.87 18.74 38.03
C ALA A 13 11.76 18.22 39.47
N ARG A 14 10.55 18.29 40.02
CA ARG A 14 10.15 17.57 41.24
C ARG A 14 10.33 16.06 41.03
N PRO A 15 10.71 15.29 42.06
CA PRO A 15 11.22 13.92 41.94
C PRO A 15 10.16 12.82 41.70
N LEU A 16 9.10 13.05 40.91
CA LEU A 16 7.99 12.07 40.79
C LEU A 16 7.38 11.85 39.39
N ALA A 17 7.98 12.35 38.31
CA ALA A 17 7.50 11.99 36.97
C ALA A 17 8.08 10.63 36.56
N THR A 18 7.23 9.64 36.30
CA THR A 18 7.66 8.34 35.78
C THR A 18 8.37 8.51 34.42
N PRO A 19 9.34 7.65 34.06
CA PRO A 19 10.12 7.80 32.82
C PRO A 19 9.25 7.92 31.55
N THR A 20 8.12 7.22 31.53
CA THR A 20 7.12 7.24 30.45
C THR A 20 6.38 8.57 30.33
N GLU A 21 6.23 9.30 31.42
CA GLU A 21 5.57 10.60 31.46
C GLU A 21 6.49 11.72 30.97
N VAL A 22 7.79 11.61 31.31
CA VAL A 22 8.85 12.45 30.76
C VAL A 22 8.99 12.24 29.26
N GLU A 23 9.02 10.98 28.80
CA GLU A 23 9.10 10.65 27.37
C GLU A 23 7.91 11.21 26.58
N ARG A 24 6.67 11.04 27.08
CA ARG A 24 5.47 11.59 26.43
C ARG A 24 5.50 13.12 26.35
N ARG A 25 6.02 13.79 27.38
CA ARG A 25 6.08 15.26 27.39
C ARG A 25 7.17 15.79 26.48
N VAL A 26 8.36 15.18 26.47
CA VAL A 26 9.45 15.52 25.54
C VAL A 26 9.02 15.28 24.10
N LEU A 27 8.29 14.21 23.80
CA LEU A 27 7.74 13.96 22.46
C LEU A 27 6.66 14.98 22.05
N ARG A 28 5.92 15.58 23.01
CA ARG A 28 4.93 16.63 22.72
C ARG A 28 5.55 18.01 22.58
N GLU A 29 6.57 18.32 23.36
CA GLU A 29 7.18 19.65 23.44
C GLU A 29 8.40 19.80 22.54
N SER A 30 8.97 18.70 22.01
CA SER A 30 10.07 18.78 21.06
C SER A 30 9.62 19.60 19.83
N PRO A 31 10.34 20.68 19.46
CA PRO A 31 9.99 21.52 18.32
C PRO A 31 9.98 20.77 16.98
N ARG A 32 10.49 19.53 16.94
CA ARG A 32 10.42 18.61 15.78
C ARG A 32 9.11 17.82 15.68
N ALA A 33 8.27 17.84 16.72
CA ALA A 33 6.98 17.17 16.75
C ALA A 33 5.81 18.05 16.27
N ARG A 34 6.05 19.34 15.99
CA ARG A 34 5.12 20.09 15.14
C ARG A 34 5.30 19.53 13.74
N PRO A 35 4.34 18.75 13.19
CA PRO A 35 4.36 18.50 11.76
C PRO A 35 4.42 19.87 11.14
N GLU A 36 5.50 20.13 10.39
CA GLU A 36 5.59 21.26 9.49
C GLU A 36 4.24 21.28 8.78
N ARG A 37 3.39 22.27 9.11
CA ARG A 37 2.14 22.51 8.41
C ARG A 37 2.61 22.88 7.01
N ARG A 38 2.84 21.86 6.17
CA ARG A 38 3.04 22.01 4.74
C ARG A 38 1.82 22.78 4.31
N ARG A 39 2.04 24.08 4.06
CA ARG A 39 1.01 24.91 3.44
C ARG A 39 0.63 24.14 2.18
N PRO A 40 -0.65 23.80 1.98
CA PRO A 40 -1.06 23.14 0.75
C PRO A 40 -0.81 24.15 -0.36
N THR A 41 0.35 24.03 -1.00
CA THR A 41 0.62 24.72 -2.25
C THR A 41 -0.36 24.10 -3.22
N PHE A 42 -1.29 24.91 -3.75
CA PHE A 42 -2.37 24.50 -4.67
C PHE A 42 -1.88 23.87 -5.99
N LEU A 43 -0.58 23.63 -6.12
CA LEU A 43 0.13 23.11 -7.29
C LEU A 43 1.04 21.93 -6.93
N ASP A 44 0.65 21.10 -5.96
CA ASP A 44 1.38 19.84 -5.72
C ASP A 44 1.02 18.86 -6.86
N PRO A 45 1.97 18.46 -7.72
CA PRO A 45 1.69 17.59 -8.88
C PRO A 45 1.16 16.21 -8.46
N ASP A 46 1.44 15.79 -7.23
CA ASP A 46 0.92 14.55 -6.65
C ASP A 46 -0.58 14.63 -6.34
N LEU A 47 -1.11 15.82 -6.03
CA LEU A 47 -2.54 16.02 -5.80
C LEU A 47 -3.33 15.93 -7.10
N TRP A 48 -2.82 16.55 -8.17
CA TRP A 48 -3.40 16.43 -9.51
C TRP A 48 -3.39 15.00 -10.04
N ARG A 49 -2.28 14.27 -9.83
CA ARG A 49 -2.21 12.84 -10.17
C ARG A 49 -3.22 12.02 -9.38
N GLY A 50 -3.35 12.27 -8.08
CA GLY A 50 -4.35 11.59 -7.25
C GLY A 50 -5.77 11.86 -7.73
N LEU A 51 -6.07 13.11 -8.13
CA LEU A 51 -7.37 13.53 -8.64
C LEU A 51 -7.67 12.93 -10.02
N LEU A 52 -6.68 12.84 -10.89
CA LEU A 52 -6.79 12.14 -12.18
C LEU A 52 -7.03 10.64 -11.97
N VAL A 53 -6.27 9.99 -11.10
CA VAL A 53 -6.46 8.56 -10.78
C VAL A 53 -7.85 8.33 -10.18
N ALA A 54 -8.32 9.22 -9.30
CA ALA A 54 -9.66 9.15 -8.75
C ALA A 54 -10.72 9.33 -9.85
N ALA A 55 -10.61 10.35 -10.69
CA ALA A 55 -11.54 10.61 -11.79
C ALA A 55 -11.63 9.40 -12.75
N VAL A 56 -10.49 8.80 -13.08
CA VAL A 56 -10.42 7.60 -13.92
C VAL A 56 -10.99 6.37 -13.21
N ALA A 57 -10.77 6.22 -11.89
CA ALA A 57 -11.34 5.13 -11.11
C ALA A 57 -12.87 5.24 -10.94
N PHE A 58 -13.42 6.45 -10.92
CA PHE A 58 -14.86 6.70 -10.89
C PHE A 58 -15.51 6.71 -12.29
N SER A 59 -14.72 6.65 -13.37
CA SER A 59 -15.21 6.62 -14.75
C SER A 59 -16.31 5.56 -15.01
N PRO A 60 -16.20 4.30 -14.53
CA PRO A 60 -17.25 3.30 -14.71
C PRO A 60 -18.60 3.70 -14.10
N VAL A 61 -18.56 4.45 -13.00
CA VAL A 61 -19.78 4.95 -12.33
C VAL A 61 -20.49 5.96 -13.23
N PHE A 62 -19.73 6.86 -13.87
CA PHE A 62 -20.30 7.78 -14.87
C PHE A 62 -20.86 7.04 -16.08
N GLY A 63 -20.22 5.95 -16.52
CA GLY A 63 -20.73 5.12 -17.62
C GLY A 63 -22.09 4.48 -17.28
N VAL A 64 -22.26 3.96 -16.06
CA VAL A 64 -23.56 3.43 -15.61
C VAL A 64 -24.58 4.55 -15.41
N ALA A 65 -24.17 5.70 -14.85
CA ALA A 65 -25.04 6.86 -14.68
C ALA A 65 -25.57 7.39 -16.02
N ALA A 66 -24.75 7.38 -17.07
CA ALA A 66 -25.18 7.74 -18.42
C ALA A 66 -26.32 6.83 -18.92
N PHE A 67 -26.27 5.52 -18.64
CA PHE A 67 -27.37 4.60 -18.97
C PHE A 67 -28.63 4.85 -18.15
N LEU A 68 -28.49 5.05 -16.84
CA LEU A 68 -29.64 5.34 -15.98
C LEU A 68 -30.29 6.68 -16.31
N SER A 69 -29.55 7.60 -16.92
CA SER A 69 -30.11 8.84 -17.43
C SER A 69 -30.97 8.65 -18.69
N SER A 70 -30.85 7.52 -19.41
CA SER A 70 -31.57 7.33 -20.67
C SER A 70 -33.09 7.24 -20.46
N PRO A 71 -33.91 7.96 -21.25
CA PRO A 71 -35.37 7.88 -21.18
C PRO A 71 -35.88 6.46 -21.43
N ASP A 72 -35.17 5.70 -22.26
CA ASP A 72 -35.56 4.34 -22.68
C ASP A 72 -35.48 3.34 -21.51
N VAL A 73 -34.71 3.66 -20.46
CA VAL A 73 -34.49 2.80 -19.31
C VAL A 73 -35.29 3.26 -18.09
N THR A 74 -35.31 4.57 -17.80
CA THR A 74 -35.89 5.12 -16.57
C THR A 74 -37.12 5.99 -16.80
N GLY A 75 -37.49 6.30 -18.04
CA GLY A 75 -38.61 7.18 -18.37
C GLY A 75 -38.38 8.66 -18.03
N TRP A 76 -37.13 9.08 -17.82
CA TRP A 76 -36.77 10.46 -17.49
C TRP A 76 -36.76 11.36 -18.73
N TRP A 77 -37.25 12.59 -18.61
CA TRP A 77 -37.63 13.43 -19.75
C TRP A 77 -36.44 14.18 -20.38
N ASN A 78 -35.28 14.23 -19.72
CA ASN A 78 -34.08 14.99 -20.15
C ASN A 78 -32.83 14.10 -20.29
N GLY A 79 -33.01 12.84 -20.70
CA GLY A 79 -31.94 11.86 -20.76
C GLY A 79 -31.08 11.87 -22.02
N LEU A 80 -29.93 11.19 -21.96
CA LEU A 80 -29.15 10.87 -23.16
C LEU A 80 -29.91 9.85 -24.02
N PRO A 81 -29.97 10.00 -25.35
CA PRO A 81 -30.47 8.95 -26.24
C PRO A 81 -29.72 7.64 -26.01
N GLY A 82 -30.41 6.50 -26.10
CA GLY A 82 -29.83 5.18 -25.85
C GLY A 82 -28.51 4.92 -26.58
N ASP A 83 -28.41 5.32 -27.85
CA ASP A 83 -27.18 5.16 -28.64
C ASP A 83 -26.01 5.99 -28.11
N SER A 84 -26.26 7.24 -27.73
CA SER A 84 -25.25 8.11 -27.13
C SER A 84 -24.82 7.62 -25.76
N ALA A 85 -25.74 7.04 -24.98
CA ALA A 85 -25.43 6.44 -23.68
C ALA A 85 -24.52 5.22 -23.82
N VAL A 86 -24.73 4.37 -24.84
CA VAL A 86 -23.85 3.23 -25.15
C VAL A 86 -22.44 3.67 -25.46
N VAL A 87 -22.28 4.69 -26.31
CA VAL A 87 -20.96 5.23 -26.66
C VAL A 87 -20.28 5.85 -25.44
N ALA A 88 -21.00 6.69 -24.68
CA ALA A 88 -20.47 7.33 -23.48
C ALA A 88 -19.98 6.30 -22.45
N ALA A 89 -20.78 5.27 -22.19
CA ALA A 89 -20.40 4.19 -21.30
C ALA A 89 -19.18 3.41 -21.83
N GLY A 90 -19.15 3.07 -23.12
CA GLY A 90 -18.02 2.40 -23.76
C GLY A 90 -16.72 3.18 -23.57
N VAL A 91 -16.74 4.50 -23.78
CA VAL A 91 -15.58 5.39 -23.53
C VAL A 91 -15.19 5.41 -22.05
N CYS A 92 -16.16 5.52 -21.15
CA CYS A 92 -15.90 5.49 -19.70
C CYS A 92 -15.20 4.21 -19.25
N PHE A 93 -15.65 3.05 -19.75
CA PHE A 93 -15.02 1.76 -19.46
C PHE A 93 -13.66 1.63 -20.13
N ALA A 94 -13.48 2.15 -21.34
CA ALA A 94 -12.17 2.17 -22.01
C ALA A 94 -11.14 2.96 -21.20
N VAL A 95 -11.52 4.12 -20.66
CA VAL A 95 -10.66 4.93 -19.77
C VAL A 95 -10.35 4.19 -18.47
N ALA A 96 -11.32 3.46 -17.91
CA ALA A 96 -11.13 2.66 -16.70
C ALA A 96 -10.21 1.44 -16.87
N LEU A 97 -9.94 0.99 -18.10
CA LEU A 97 -8.96 -0.07 -18.36
C LEU A 97 -7.53 0.37 -18.05
N TYR A 98 -7.23 1.68 -18.16
CA TYR A 98 -5.90 2.20 -17.91
C TYR A 98 -5.37 1.91 -16.49
N PRO A 99 -6.07 2.28 -15.40
CA PRO A 99 -5.61 1.98 -14.03
C PRO A 99 -5.64 0.48 -13.72
N LEU A 100 -6.54 -0.29 -14.34
CA LEU A 100 -6.52 -1.75 -14.23
C LEU A 100 -5.25 -2.33 -14.84
N GLY A 101 -4.87 -1.85 -16.04
CA GLY A 101 -3.63 -2.21 -16.71
C GLY A 101 -2.39 -1.84 -15.91
N GLU A 102 -2.31 -0.61 -15.38
CA GLU A 102 -1.23 -0.22 -14.48
C GLU A 102 -1.19 -1.07 -13.21
N GLY A 103 -2.36 -1.45 -12.68
CA GLY A 103 -2.48 -2.37 -11.56
C GLY A 103 -1.89 -3.74 -11.88
N VAL A 104 -2.19 -4.30 -13.05
CA VAL A 104 -1.63 -5.58 -13.52
C VAL A 104 -0.13 -5.48 -13.74
N VAL A 105 0.35 -4.45 -14.47
CA VAL A 105 1.78 -4.25 -14.73
C VAL A 105 2.56 -4.01 -13.43
N GLY A 106 2.01 -3.18 -12.55
CA GLY A 106 2.58 -2.91 -11.23
C GLY A 106 2.65 -4.17 -10.38
N TRP A 107 1.61 -5.01 -10.45
CA TRP A 107 1.58 -6.30 -9.76
C TRP A 107 2.62 -7.28 -10.33
N LEU A 108 2.74 -7.38 -11.65
CA LEU A 108 3.77 -8.20 -12.31
C LEU A 108 5.20 -7.74 -11.96
N ARG A 109 5.42 -6.43 -11.83
CA ARG A 109 6.76 -5.87 -11.54
C ARG A 109 7.15 -5.89 -10.06
N ARG A 110 6.22 -5.57 -9.15
CA ARG A 110 6.51 -5.33 -7.73
C ARG A 110 6.05 -6.47 -6.82
N GLY A 111 5.43 -7.50 -7.40
CA GLY A 111 4.84 -8.58 -6.64
C GLY A 111 3.54 -8.18 -5.94
N ARG A 112 3.06 -9.09 -5.09
CA ARG A 112 1.69 -9.13 -4.57
C ARG A 112 1.27 -7.86 -3.80
N PRO A 113 0.18 -7.16 -4.19
CA PRO A 113 -0.37 -6.06 -3.40
C PRO A 113 -0.97 -6.61 -2.10
N ARG A 114 -0.49 -6.13 -0.95
CA ARG A 114 -0.97 -6.53 0.38
C ARG A 114 -2.10 -5.66 0.95
N GLN A 115 -2.55 -4.64 0.22
CA GLN A 115 -3.53 -3.68 0.72
C GLN A 115 -4.94 -4.02 0.24
N ALA A 116 -5.91 -4.02 1.17
CA ALA A 116 -7.33 -4.21 0.85
C ALA A 116 -7.86 -3.18 -0.17
N ALA A 117 -7.25 -1.99 -0.24
CA ALA A 117 -7.54 -0.99 -1.25
C ALA A 117 -7.32 -1.48 -2.70
N ALA A 118 -6.50 -2.53 -2.91
CA ALA A 118 -6.29 -3.16 -4.21
C ALA A 118 -7.54 -3.86 -4.75
N PHE A 119 -8.50 -4.21 -3.90
CA PHE A 119 -9.79 -4.78 -4.33
C PHE A 119 -10.81 -3.72 -4.75
N LEU A 120 -10.66 -2.46 -4.29
CA LEU A 120 -11.70 -1.45 -4.44
C LEU A 120 -11.93 -1.07 -5.92
N SER A 121 -10.85 -0.80 -6.66
CA SER A 121 -10.92 -0.43 -8.07
C SER A 121 -11.44 -1.55 -8.99
N PRO A 122 -10.89 -2.78 -8.97
CA PRO A 122 -11.42 -3.87 -9.79
C PRO A 122 -12.80 -4.31 -9.31
N GLY A 123 -13.08 -4.28 -8.01
CA GLY A 123 -14.41 -4.56 -7.46
C GLY A 123 -15.48 -3.59 -7.98
N LEU A 124 -15.22 -2.29 -7.89
CA LEU A 124 -16.14 -1.27 -8.39
C LEU A 124 -16.37 -1.41 -9.90
N THR A 125 -15.29 -1.59 -10.66
CA THR A 125 -15.37 -1.74 -12.12
C THR A 125 -16.14 -3.00 -12.51
N LEU A 126 -15.93 -4.12 -11.81
CA LEU A 126 -16.67 -5.35 -12.02
C LEU A 126 -18.16 -5.14 -11.77
N VAL A 127 -18.54 -4.55 -10.63
CA VAL A 127 -19.94 -4.28 -10.29
C VAL A 127 -20.58 -3.39 -11.37
N CYS A 128 -19.93 -2.29 -11.74
CA CYS A 128 -20.43 -1.41 -12.80
C CYS A 128 -20.60 -2.15 -14.14
N ALA A 129 -19.64 -3.00 -14.54
CA ALA A 129 -19.72 -3.74 -15.80
C ALA A 129 -20.85 -4.79 -15.79
N VAL A 130 -21.06 -5.48 -14.66
CA VAL A 130 -22.16 -6.44 -14.47
C VAL A 130 -23.52 -5.76 -14.62
N PHE A 131 -23.67 -4.51 -14.15
CA PHE A 131 -24.90 -3.74 -14.34
C PHE A 131 -25.03 -3.14 -15.74
N ALA A 132 -23.93 -2.68 -16.34
CA ALA A 132 -23.94 -2.02 -17.64
C ALA A 132 -24.31 -2.97 -18.80
N LEU A 133 -23.85 -4.23 -18.77
CA LEU A 133 -24.06 -5.17 -19.87
C LEU A 133 -25.53 -5.57 -20.10
N PRO A 134 -26.34 -5.89 -19.07
CA PRO A 134 -27.77 -6.12 -19.23
C PRO A 134 -28.51 -4.88 -19.75
N LEU A 135 -28.15 -3.69 -19.27
CA LEU A 135 -28.72 -2.41 -19.73
C LEU A 135 -28.41 -2.14 -21.21
N MET A 136 -27.18 -2.41 -21.65
CA MET A 136 -26.82 -2.33 -23.08
C MET A 136 -27.69 -3.26 -23.94
N ARG A 137 -27.94 -4.48 -23.46
CA ARG A 137 -28.77 -5.46 -24.18
C ARG A 137 -30.24 -5.07 -24.25
N SER A 138 -30.79 -4.43 -23.21
CA SER A 138 -32.19 -3.99 -23.22
C SER A 138 -32.43 -2.85 -24.21
N VAL A 139 -31.45 -1.97 -24.41
CA VAL A 139 -31.57 -0.81 -25.31
C VAL A 139 -31.42 -1.21 -26.79
N ARG A 140 -30.51 -2.15 -27.13
CA ARG A 140 -30.20 -2.49 -28.53
C ARG A 140 -30.63 -3.88 -29.00
N GLY A 141 -31.29 -4.66 -28.15
CA GLY A 141 -31.74 -6.02 -28.47
C GLY A 141 -30.64 -7.08 -28.43
N THR A 142 -31.02 -8.34 -28.70
CA THR A 142 -30.17 -9.53 -28.50
C THR A 142 -29.06 -9.74 -29.55
N ALA A 143 -28.99 -8.91 -30.58
CA ALA A 143 -27.95 -8.96 -31.62
C ALA A 143 -26.58 -8.38 -31.17
N GLY A 144 -26.32 -8.34 -29.88
CA GLY A 144 -25.19 -9.07 -29.28
C GLY A 144 -23.81 -8.41 -29.21
N TRP A 145 -23.31 -7.76 -30.27
CA TRP A 145 -21.90 -7.34 -30.35
C TRP A 145 -21.75 -5.99 -31.04
N ASP A 146 -21.96 -4.90 -30.29
CA ASP A 146 -21.57 -3.57 -30.75
C ASP A 146 -20.09 -3.31 -30.41
N ALA A 147 -19.38 -2.59 -31.27
CA ALA A 147 -17.97 -2.25 -31.07
C ALA A 147 -17.74 -1.54 -29.71
N TRP A 148 -18.71 -0.76 -29.24
CA TRP A 148 -18.67 -0.06 -27.95
C TRP A 148 -18.99 -0.93 -26.73
N SER A 149 -19.46 -2.17 -26.92
CA SER A 149 -19.59 -3.16 -25.84
C SER A 149 -18.26 -3.85 -25.51
N VAL A 150 -17.30 -3.84 -26.45
CA VAL A 150 -15.99 -4.50 -26.29
C VAL A 150 -15.21 -3.98 -25.08
N PRO A 151 -15.11 -2.65 -24.83
CA PRO A 151 -14.44 -2.13 -23.64
C PRO A 151 -15.10 -2.57 -22.32
N VAL A 152 -16.43 -2.69 -22.30
CA VAL A 152 -17.19 -3.12 -21.11
C VAL A 152 -16.92 -4.60 -20.81
N TRP A 153 -16.93 -5.44 -21.84
CA TRP A 153 -16.55 -6.85 -21.72
C TRP A 153 -15.08 -7.03 -21.29
N ALA A 154 -14.17 -6.27 -21.88
CA ALA A 154 -12.76 -6.30 -21.50
C ALA A 154 -12.58 -5.89 -20.03
N ALA A 155 -13.25 -4.84 -19.58
CA ALA A 155 -13.20 -4.39 -18.20
C ALA A 155 -13.81 -5.41 -17.23
N LEU A 156 -14.91 -6.06 -17.62
CA LEU A 156 -15.54 -7.15 -16.85
C LEU A 156 -14.56 -8.32 -16.65
N VAL A 157 -14.03 -8.86 -17.76
CA VAL A 157 -13.14 -10.04 -17.74
C VAL A 157 -11.87 -9.71 -16.97
N LEU A 158 -11.24 -8.57 -17.24
CA LEU A 158 -10.01 -8.16 -16.57
C LEU A 158 -10.23 -7.98 -15.07
N SER A 159 -11.30 -7.31 -14.66
CA SER A 159 -11.63 -7.11 -13.25
C SER A 159 -11.94 -8.44 -12.56
N ALA A 160 -12.68 -9.34 -13.21
CA ALA A 160 -12.99 -10.67 -12.67
C ALA A 160 -11.72 -11.50 -12.46
N VAL A 161 -10.84 -11.54 -13.47
CA VAL A 161 -9.54 -12.23 -13.38
C VAL A 161 -8.69 -11.66 -12.25
N MET A 162 -8.62 -10.33 -12.11
CA MET A 162 -7.89 -9.70 -11.02
C MET A 162 -8.46 -10.08 -9.65
N ILE A 163 -9.78 -10.04 -9.47
CA ILE A 163 -10.41 -10.39 -8.18
C ILE A 163 -10.17 -11.87 -7.85
N VAL A 164 -10.35 -12.77 -8.81
CA VAL A 164 -10.11 -14.20 -8.61
C VAL A 164 -8.64 -14.45 -8.28
N ALA A 165 -7.70 -13.82 -9.00
CA ALA A 165 -6.28 -13.95 -8.71
C ALA A 165 -5.93 -13.44 -7.31
N LEU A 166 -6.44 -12.27 -6.93
CA LEU A 166 -6.23 -11.72 -5.59
C LEU A 166 -6.85 -12.60 -4.50
N ALA A 167 -8.04 -13.15 -4.73
CA ALA A 167 -8.72 -14.05 -3.81
C ALA A 167 -7.96 -15.38 -3.66
N ALA A 168 -7.58 -16.02 -4.77
CA ALA A 168 -6.80 -17.26 -4.78
C ALA A 168 -5.45 -17.09 -4.07
N LEU A 169 -4.79 -15.94 -4.22
CA LEU A 169 -3.56 -15.66 -3.52
C LEU A 169 -3.81 -15.39 -2.03
N SER A 170 -4.89 -14.69 -1.68
CA SER A 170 -5.27 -14.39 -0.29
C SER A 170 -5.48 -15.64 0.56
N THR A 171 -6.02 -16.71 -0.02
CA THR A 171 -6.26 -17.98 0.68
C THR A 171 -4.99 -18.80 0.87
N SER A 172 -3.99 -18.68 -0.01
CA SER A 172 -2.74 -19.46 0.09
C SER A 172 -1.73 -18.93 1.12
N ASN A 173 -1.96 -17.77 1.75
CA ASN A 173 -1.06 -17.23 2.76
C ASN A 173 -1.81 -16.25 3.68
N PRO A 174 -2.15 -16.63 4.93
CA PRO A 174 -2.68 -15.68 5.90
C PRO A 174 -1.64 -14.59 6.12
N ALA A 175 -1.97 -13.37 5.70
CA ALA A 175 -1.07 -12.24 5.78
C ALA A 175 -0.64 -12.04 7.24
N GLY A 176 0.63 -12.29 7.53
CA GLY A 176 1.27 -11.72 8.71
C GLY A 176 1.07 -10.20 8.74
N PRO A 177 1.11 -9.57 9.92
CA PRO A 177 0.80 -8.15 10.09
C PRO A 177 1.58 -7.30 9.07
N PRO A 178 0.95 -6.23 8.54
CA PRO A 178 1.56 -5.45 7.47
C PRO A 178 2.96 -5.01 7.89
N PRO A 179 3.99 -5.17 7.04
CA PRO A 179 5.27 -4.55 7.32
C PRO A 179 4.99 -3.06 7.42
N ARG A 180 5.14 -2.50 8.62
CA ARG A 180 5.21 -1.06 8.81
C ARG A 180 6.22 -0.58 7.77
N ARG A 181 5.85 0.45 6.98
CA ARG A 181 6.76 1.11 6.03
C ARG A 181 8.14 1.13 6.66
N PRO A 182 9.23 0.79 5.95
CA PRO A 182 10.56 1.04 6.47
C PRO A 182 10.62 2.55 6.69
N ARG A 183 10.30 2.96 7.92
CA ARG A 183 10.57 4.28 8.44
C ARG A 183 12.07 4.31 8.24
N LYS A 184 12.56 5.09 7.25
CA LYS A 184 13.99 5.31 7.03
C LYS A 184 14.59 5.35 8.41
N ALA A 185 15.25 4.26 8.80
CA ALA A 185 15.77 4.17 10.15
C ALA A 185 16.63 5.41 10.23
N PRO A 186 16.37 6.34 11.17
CA PRO A 186 17.25 7.47 11.28
C PRO A 186 18.64 6.86 11.35
N ARG A 187 19.53 7.27 10.42
CA ARG A 187 20.96 6.94 10.43
C ARG A 187 21.59 7.65 11.64
N LEU A 188 20.99 7.47 12.80
CA LEU A 188 21.60 7.75 14.07
C LEU A 188 22.59 6.60 14.22
N PRO A 189 23.91 6.87 14.26
CA PRO A 189 24.79 5.91 14.89
C PRO A 189 24.19 5.67 16.27
N VAL A 190 23.64 4.48 16.50
CA VAL A 190 23.21 4.09 17.84
C VAL A 190 24.48 4.15 18.65
N HIS A 191 24.63 5.19 19.46
CA HIS A 191 25.70 5.25 20.44
C HIS A 191 25.36 4.21 21.51
N ILE A 192 25.78 2.97 21.23
CA ILE A 192 25.83 1.85 22.17
C ILE A 192 26.71 2.11 23.40
N PRO A 193 27.76 2.99 23.40
CA PRO A 193 28.57 3.14 24.61
C PRO A 193 27.84 3.79 25.81
N ALA A 194 26.55 4.12 25.69
CA ALA A 194 25.74 4.64 26.79
C ALA A 194 24.77 3.60 27.41
N LEU A 195 24.70 2.35 26.91
CA LEU A 195 23.84 1.33 27.52
C LEU A 195 24.52 0.68 28.71
N GLU A 196 23.75 0.42 29.77
CA GLU A 196 24.24 -0.36 30.90
C GLU A 196 24.47 -1.83 30.48
N GLU A 197 25.51 -2.45 31.03
CA GLU A 197 25.92 -3.83 30.70
C GLU A 197 24.81 -4.88 30.93
N ARG A 198 23.84 -4.57 31.80
CA ARG A 198 22.64 -5.37 32.01
C ARG A 198 21.69 -5.29 30.81
N GLU A 199 21.45 -4.10 30.27
CA GLU A 199 20.57 -3.90 29.11
C GLU A 199 21.15 -4.54 27.85
N VAL A 200 22.48 -4.51 27.69
CA VAL A 200 23.17 -5.19 26.60
C VAL A 200 22.91 -6.70 26.64
N ARG A 201 23.02 -7.33 27.82
CA ARG A 201 22.74 -8.76 27.99
C ARG A 201 21.28 -9.12 27.71
N ASP A 202 20.34 -8.30 28.19
CA ASP A 202 18.91 -8.51 27.96
C ASP A 202 18.55 -8.41 26.46
N LEU A 203 19.18 -7.46 25.75
CA LEU A 203 19.02 -7.30 24.29
C LEU A 203 19.61 -8.47 23.50
N LEU A 204 20.80 -8.97 23.88
CA LEU A 204 21.39 -10.15 23.27
C LEU A 204 20.52 -11.40 23.49
N ALA A 205 19.99 -11.59 24.70
CA ALA A 205 19.09 -12.70 25.01
C ALA A 205 17.74 -12.60 24.25
N LEU A 206 17.22 -11.39 24.06
CA LEU A 206 16.04 -11.16 23.22
C LEU A 206 16.33 -11.47 21.75
N ARG A 207 17.50 -11.03 21.23
CA ARG A 207 17.93 -11.35 19.87
C ARG A 207 18.00 -12.86 19.64
N GLY A 208 18.65 -13.60 20.54
CA GLY A 208 18.77 -15.06 20.42
C GLY A 208 17.40 -15.75 20.34
N ARG A 209 16.45 -15.35 21.18
CA ARG A 209 15.07 -15.88 21.14
C ARG A 209 14.36 -15.56 19.84
N VAL A 210 14.49 -14.34 19.32
CA VAL A 210 13.86 -13.94 18.06
C VAL A 210 14.45 -14.71 16.88
N LEU A 211 15.78 -14.84 16.82
CA LEU A 211 16.46 -15.60 15.77
C LEU A 211 16.06 -17.09 15.79
N ALA A 212 15.96 -17.70 16.97
CA ALA A 212 15.50 -19.08 17.11
C ALA A 212 14.06 -19.26 16.60
N ILE A 213 13.13 -18.39 16.98
CA ILE A 213 11.73 -18.44 16.50
C ILE A 213 11.65 -18.28 14.98
N LEU A 214 12.48 -17.42 14.39
CA LEU A 214 12.54 -17.23 12.95
C LEU A 214 13.15 -18.42 12.21
N ALA A 215 14.11 -19.11 12.82
CA ALA A 215 14.70 -20.34 12.31
C ALA A 215 13.69 -21.50 12.33
N GLU A 216 13.02 -21.72 13.47
CA GLU A 216 12.00 -22.76 13.65
C GLU A 216 10.83 -22.62 12.67
N ARG A 217 10.47 -21.38 12.31
CA ARG A 217 9.43 -21.08 11.33
C ARG A 217 9.91 -21.14 9.87
N GLY A 218 11.16 -21.52 9.63
CA GLY A 218 11.74 -21.62 8.29
C GLY A 218 11.94 -20.27 7.59
N HIS A 219 11.93 -19.16 8.33
CA HIS A 219 12.14 -17.82 7.75
C HIS A 219 13.62 -17.45 7.63
N LEU A 220 14.49 -18.08 8.42
CA LEU A 220 15.94 -17.91 8.36
C LEU A 220 16.63 -19.27 8.19
N HIS A 221 17.64 -19.31 7.33
CA HIS A 221 18.50 -20.47 7.18
C HIS A 221 19.40 -20.61 8.43
N PRO A 222 19.69 -21.83 8.94
CA PRO A 222 20.50 -22.04 10.14
C PRO A 222 21.84 -21.31 10.14
N ARG A 223 22.55 -21.32 8.99
CA ARG A 223 23.81 -20.56 8.82
C ARG A 223 23.67 -19.04 9.00
N VAL A 224 22.51 -18.46 8.65
CA VAL A 224 22.25 -17.01 8.83
C VAL A 224 21.99 -16.69 10.29
N VAL A 225 21.39 -17.63 11.03
CA VAL A 225 21.13 -17.51 12.47
C VAL A 225 22.45 -17.54 13.24
N GLU A 226 23.38 -18.41 12.87
CA GLU A 226 24.74 -18.45 13.44
C GLU A 226 25.46 -17.14 13.18
N LEU A 227 25.55 -16.67 11.93
CA LEU A 227 26.18 -15.38 11.62
C LEU A 227 25.52 -14.22 12.38
N ALA A 228 24.19 -14.15 12.41
CA ALA A 228 23.47 -13.08 13.09
C ALA A 228 23.61 -13.11 14.63
N SER A 229 24.02 -14.25 15.19
CA SER A 229 24.26 -14.41 16.62
C SER A 229 25.63 -13.88 17.05
N ASP A 230 26.57 -13.70 16.11
CA ASP A 230 27.93 -13.23 16.40
C ASP A 230 28.12 -11.73 16.12
N VAL A 231 27.22 -11.11 15.34
CA VAL A 231 27.32 -9.68 15.03
C VAL A 231 27.07 -8.80 16.27
N PRO A 232 27.80 -7.69 16.47
CA PRO A 232 27.50 -6.74 17.54
C PRO A 232 26.07 -6.18 17.46
N LEU A 233 25.50 -5.77 18.59
CA LEU A 233 24.23 -5.03 18.58
C LEU A 233 24.38 -3.78 17.70
N GLY A 234 23.34 -3.42 16.95
CA GLY A 234 23.37 -2.26 16.02
C GLY A 234 24.01 -2.53 14.65
N GLU A 235 24.77 -3.61 14.49
CA GLU A 235 25.47 -3.92 13.23
C GLU A 235 24.77 -4.98 12.38
N LEU A 236 23.59 -5.45 12.77
CA LEU A 236 22.80 -6.44 12.01
C LEU A 236 22.50 -6.03 10.55
N HIS A 237 22.59 -4.73 10.23
CA HIS A 237 22.40 -4.21 8.87
C HIS A 237 23.54 -4.57 7.91
N THR A 238 24.75 -4.86 8.43
CA THR A 238 25.89 -5.29 7.60
C THR A 238 25.68 -6.71 7.07
N LEU A 239 24.87 -7.53 7.75
CA LEU A 239 24.49 -8.86 7.30
C LEU A 239 23.58 -8.85 6.07
N ASP A 240 22.80 -7.78 5.84
CA ASP A 240 22.00 -7.67 4.62
C ASP A 240 22.91 -7.52 3.38
N GLU A 241 24.06 -6.86 3.54
CA GLU A 241 25.08 -6.72 2.50
C GLU A 241 25.80 -8.06 2.28
N THR A 242 26.22 -8.73 3.35
CA THR A 242 26.88 -10.06 3.24
C THR A 242 25.94 -11.15 2.72
N ALA A 243 24.65 -11.10 3.07
CA ALA A 243 23.65 -12.03 2.58
C ALA A 243 23.29 -11.80 1.10
N ALA A 244 23.42 -10.58 0.59
CA ALA A 244 23.30 -10.28 -0.82
C ALA A 244 24.46 -10.91 -1.61
N GLU A 245 25.69 -10.75 -1.11
CA GLU A 245 26.90 -11.36 -1.69
C GLU A 245 26.85 -12.90 -1.68
N LEU A 246 26.41 -13.50 -0.57
CA LEU A 246 26.28 -14.97 -0.45
C LEU A 246 25.25 -15.55 -1.41
N ARG A 247 24.15 -14.83 -1.67
CA ARG A 247 23.16 -15.23 -2.68
C ARG A 247 23.72 -15.16 -4.09
N GLU A 248 24.58 -14.19 -4.37
CA GLU A 248 25.24 -14.04 -5.66
C GLU A 248 26.27 -15.16 -5.89
N GLN A 249 27.05 -15.52 -4.86
CA GLN A 249 27.98 -16.65 -4.90
C GLN A 249 27.28 -18.01 -5.09
N LEU A 250 26.17 -18.25 -4.37
CA LEU A 250 25.39 -19.48 -4.52
C LEU A 250 24.70 -19.60 -5.88
N ARG A 251 24.45 -18.46 -6.55
CA ARG A 251 23.88 -18.43 -7.90
C ARG A 251 24.95 -18.67 -8.97
N GLY A 252 26.18 -18.22 -8.72
CA GLY A 252 27.33 -18.44 -9.61
C GLY A 252 27.96 -19.84 -9.53
N SER A 253 27.74 -20.61 -8.45
CA SER A 253 28.29 -21.97 -8.32
C SER A 253 27.39 -23.08 -8.88
N SER A 254 26.29 -22.73 -9.54
CA SER A 254 25.32 -23.67 -10.14
C SER A 254 25.37 -23.71 -11.67
N GLU A 255 26.35 -23.05 -12.29
CA GLU A 255 26.77 -23.24 -13.69
C GLU A 255 27.99 -24.16 -13.75
#